data_AF-A0A1X1IUF6-F1
#
_entry.id   AF-A0A1X1IUF6-F1
#
_cell.length_a   1.000
_cell.length_b   1.000
_cell.length_c   1.000
_cell.angle_alpha   90.00
_cell.angle_beta   90.00
_cell.angle_gamma   90.00
#
_symmetry.space_group_name_H-M   'P 1'
#
loop_
_entity.id
_entity.type
_entity.pdbx_description
1 polymer ?
#
loop_
_entity_poly.entity_id
_entity_poly.type
_entity_poly.pdbx_seq_one_letter_code
_entity_poly.pdbx_strand_id
1 'polypeptide(L)'
;MTSFSERLKELRKKNSLTQQELADKVGTNRVNVTKWETGRTEPTLENIVKLSKILDTTTDELLGKNINFGDTILNKKYKYDLSVLKESDIQNLYDLKITLAFDLLDESLNPTKLKEILMEKNKLNKEEESILDTILAEAKEFADDVNEFYKFKKSNKKFKWPWQKNNNNLTTKDSNNIK
;
A
#
# COMPACT_ATOMS: atom_id res chain seq x y z
N MET A 1 -7.24 11.96 12.89
CA MET A 1 -8.18 10.89 12.51
C MET A 1 -9.44 11.56 12.02
N THR A 2 -9.74 11.49 10.73
CA THR A 2 -11.00 12.00 10.17
C THR A 2 -12.13 11.05 10.54
N SER A 3 -13.22 11.54 11.11
CA SER A 3 -14.36 10.69 11.48
C SER A 3 -15.14 10.21 10.25
N PHE A 4 -15.91 9.13 10.37
CA PHE A 4 -16.81 8.65 9.31
C PHE A 4 -17.68 9.78 8.71
N SER A 5 -18.20 10.65 9.57
CA SER A 5 -19.05 11.79 9.18
C SER A 5 -18.33 12.78 8.25
N GLU A 6 -17.07 13.10 8.55
CA GLU A 6 -16.23 13.96 7.73
C GLU A 6 -15.89 13.27 6.41
N ARG A 7 -15.51 11.99 6.46
CA ARG A 7 -15.15 11.21 5.27
C ARG A 7 -16.30 11.04 4.29
N LEU A 8 -17.50 10.75 4.79
CA LEU A 8 -18.72 10.66 3.98
C LEU A 8 -18.98 11.98 3.24
N LYS A 9 -18.82 13.11 3.94
CA LYS A 9 -19.01 14.44 3.36
C LYS A 9 -17.97 14.77 2.30
N GLU A 10 -16.71 14.40 2.52
CA GLU A 10 -15.63 14.56 1.55
C GLU A 10 -15.89 13.75 0.28
N LEU A 11 -16.18 12.46 0.41
CA LEU A 11 -16.43 11.56 -0.71
C LEU A 11 -17.67 11.98 -1.51
N ARG A 12 -18.74 12.43 -0.84
CA ARG A 12 -19.91 12.99 -1.52
C ARG A 12 -19.54 14.20 -2.37
N LYS A 13 -18.76 15.13 -1.81
CA LYS A 13 -18.30 16.32 -2.53
C LYS A 13 -17.36 15.97 -3.69
N LYS A 14 -16.46 15.01 -3.51
CA LYS A 14 -15.56 14.49 -4.56
C LYS A 14 -16.36 13.94 -5.75
N ASN A 15 -17.47 13.28 -5.47
CA ASN A 15 -18.42 12.77 -6.48
C ASN A 15 -19.39 13.84 -7.00
N SER A 16 -19.22 15.12 -6.63
CA SER A 16 -20.09 16.23 -7.04
C SER A 16 -21.58 16.04 -6.72
N LEU A 17 -21.90 15.27 -5.67
CA LEU A 17 -23.27 15.01 -5.27
C LEU A 17 -23.74 16.00 -4.21
N THR A 18 -24.99 16.44 -4.30
CA THR A 18 -25.71 17.10 -3.21
C THR A 18 -26.16 16.09 -2.15
N GLN A 19 -26.49 16.57 -0.95
CA GLN A 19 -27.03 15.69 0.10
C GLN A 19 -28.37 15.06 -0.30
N GLN A 20 -29.15 15.76 -1.14
CA GLN A 20 -30.41 15.24 -1.68
C GLN A 20 -30.15 14.11 -2.66
N GLU A 21 -29.28 14.32 -3.65
CA GLU A 21 -28.96 13.30 -4.65
C GLU A 21 -28.32 12.05 -4.03
N LEU A 22 -27.47 12.22 -3.00
CA LEU A 22 -26.93 11.08 -2.27
C LEU A 22 -28.04 10.32 -1.53
N ALA A 23 -28.98 11.04 -0.91
CA ALA A 23 -30.11 10.41 -0.22
C ALA A 23 -30.98 9.62 -1.19
N ASP A 24 -31.28 10.19 -2.36
CA ASP A 24 -32.09 9.57 -3.41
C ASP A 24 -31.41 8.29 -3.93
N LYS A 25 -30.09 8.33 -4.18
CA LYS A 25 -29.31 7.16 -4.61
C LYS A 25 -29.24 6.06 -3.55
N VAL A 26 -29.17 6.40 -2.27
CA VAL A 26 -29.15 5.43 -1.17
C VAL A 26 -30.55 4.86 -0.89
N GLY A 27 -31.61 5.57 -1.28
CA GLY A 27 -33.00 5.24 -0.94
C GLY A 27 -33.36 5.70 0.48
N THR A 28 -32.88 6.86 0.90
CA THR A 28 -33.16 7.45 2.22
C THR A 28 -33.59 8.92 2.09
N ASN A 29 -33.82 9.60 3.21
CA ASN A 29 -34.14 11.03 3.21
C ASN A 29 -32.88 11.90 3.42
N ARG A 30 -32.91 13.14 2.90
CA ARG A 30 -31.81 14.10 3.05
C ARG A 30 -31.44 14.40 4.51
N VAL A 31 -32.42 14.34 5.42
CA VAL A 31 -32.21 14.57 6.85
C VAL A 31 -31.28 13.51 7.45
N ASN A 32 -31.43 12.24 7.05
CA ASN A 32 -30.57 11.14 7.48
C ASN A 32 -29.14 11.36 7.00
N VAL A 33 -28.94 11.70 5.72
CA VAL A 33 -27.61 12.04 5.19
C VAL A 33 -26.98 13.21 5.97
N THR A 34 -27.77 14.24 6.30
CA THR A 34 -27.29 15.36 7.12
C THR A 34 -26.86 14.91 8.52
N LYS A 35 -27.64 14.03 9.16
CA LYS A 35 -27.29 13.48 10.48
C LYS A 35 -26.03 12.61 10.42
N TRP A 36 -25.85 11.83 9.35
CA TRP A 36 -24.64 11.04 9.12
C TRP A 36 -23.42 11.93 8.93
N GLU A 37 -23.51 12.97 8.09
CA GLU A 37 -22.40 13.92 7.85
C GLU A 37 -22.08 14.82 9.06
N THR A 38 -22.97 14.90 10.04
CA THR A 38 -22.76 15.65 11.29
C THR A 38 -22.45 14.73 12.48
N GLY A 39 -22.39 13.42 12.28
CA GLY A 39 -22.10 12.44 13.34
C GLY A 39 -23.21 12.30 14.38
N ARG A 40 -24.42 12.80 14.12
CA ARG A 40 -25.56 12.72 15.04
C ARG A 40 -26.18 11.32 15.10
N THR A 41 -26.11 10.59 13.99
CA THR A 41 -26.58 9.20 13.88
C THR A 41 -25.66 8.46 12.93
N GLU A 42 -25.64 7.13 13.02
CA GLU A 42 -24.91 6.26 12.10
C GLU A 42 -25.87 5.64 11.06
N PRO A 43 -25.39 5.40 9.83
CA PRO A 43 -26.13 4.60 8.86
C PRO A 43 -26.16 3.12 9.28
N THR A 44 -27.17 2.40 8.81
CA THR A 44 -27.21 0.93 8.93
C THR A 44 -26.13 0.29 8.09
N LEU A 45 -25.78 -0.96 8.39
CA LEU A 45 -24.82 -1.75 7.60
C LEU A 45 -25.19 -1.80 6.12
N GLU A 46 -26.48 -1.98 5.81
CA GLU A 46 -26.97 -1.98 4.44
C GLU A 46 -26.71 -0.64 3.74
N ASN A 47 -26.94 0.49 4.42
CA ASN A 47 -26.67 1.81 3.88
C ASN A 47 -25.17 2.06 3.71
N ILE A 48 -24.32 1.54 4.59
CA ILE A 48 -22.86 1.62 4.44
C ILE A 48 -22.41 0.91 3.15
N VAL A 49 -22.94 -0.29 2.87
CA VAL A 49 -22.63 -1.02 1.63
C VAL A 49 -23.16 -0.30 0.39
N LYS A 50 -24.34 0.34 0.47
CA LYS A 50 -24.86 1.17 -0.64
C LYS A 50 -23.98 2.40 -0.86
N LEU A 51 -23.62 3.10 0.21
CA LEU A 51 -22.77 4.29 0.17
C LEU A 51 -21.41 3.97 -0.45
N SER A 52 -20.78 2.84 -0.09
CA SER A 52 -19.48 2.46 -0.65
C SER A 52 -19.55 2.28 -2.16
N LYS A 53 -20.61 1.63 -2.67
CA LYS A 53 -20.84 1.46 -4.12
C LYS A 53 -21.16 2.77 -4.83
N ILE A 54 -21.95 3.66 -4.22
CA ILE A 54 -22.36 4.94 -4.82
C ILE A 54 -21.19 5.93 -4.90
N LEU A 55 -20.31 5.91 -3.90
CA LEU A 55 -19.19 6.84 -3.77
C LEU A 55 -17.88 6.30 -4.36
N ASP A 56 -17.93 5.13 -4.98
CA ASP A 56 -16.79 4.42 -5.59
C ASP A 56 -15.62 4.25 -4.61
N THR A 57 -15.90 3.63 -3.46
CA THR A 57 -14.96 3.44 -2.35
C THR A 57 -15.21 2.10 -1.65
N THR A 58 -14.31 1.70 -0.75
CA THR A 58 -14.51 0.53 0.11
C THR A 58 -15.20 0.89 1.42
N THR A 59 -15.84 -0.08 2.06
CA THR A 59 -16.44 0.14 3.39
C THR A 59 -15.39 0.46 4.44
N ASP A 60 -14.18 -0.10 4.33
CA ASP A 60 -13.07 0.18 5.24
C ASP A 60 -12.60 1.64 5.10
N GLU A 61 -12.43 2.12 3.87
CA GLU A 61 -12.07 3.52 3.60
C GLU A 61 -13.15 4.49 4.10
N LEU A 62 -14.43 4.17 3.89
CA LEU A 62 -15.54 4.99 4.36
C LEU A 62 -15.59 5.05 5.90
N LEU A 63 -15.28 3.95 6.58
CA LEU A 63 -15.23 3.84 8.05
C LEU A 63 -13.94 4.42 8.66
N GLY A 64 -13.07 5.03 7.86
CA GLY A 64 -11.85 5.69 8.36
C GLY A 64 -10.74 4.71 8.71
N LYS A 65 -10.82 3.44 8.28
CA LYS A 65 -9.62 2.62 8.17
C LYS A 65 -8.86 3.12 6.96
N ASN A 66 -7.88 3.99 7.20
CA ASN A 66 -6.77 4.08 6.27
C ASN A 66 -6.08 2.73 6.31
N ILE A 67 -6.36 1.89 5.33
CA ILE A 67 -5.50 0.74 5.07
C ILE A 67 -4.23 1.38 4.52
N ASN A 68 -3.30 1.75 5.41
CA ASN A 68 -2.00 2.16 4.93
C ASN A 68 -1.37 0.94 4.27
N PHE A 69 -0.43 1.17 3.36
CA PHE A 69 0.33 0.09 2.74
C PHE A 69 0.84 -0.93 3.79
N GLY A 70 1.34 -0.44 4.94
CA GLY A 70 1.72 -1.30 6.06
C GLY A 70 0.56 -2.14 6.62
N ASP A 71 -0.65 -1.61 6.72
CA ASP A 71 -1.81 -2.34 7.25
C ASP A 71 -2.31 -3.43 6.28
N THR A 72 -2.19 -3.25 4.96
CA THR A 72 -2.48 -4.30 3.97
C THR A 72 -1.50 -5.47 4.11
N ILE A 73 -0.20 -5.14 4.22
CA ILE A 73 0.89 -6.13 4.27
C ILE A 73 0.95 -6.84 5.63
N LEU A 74 0.66 -6.14 6.73
CA LEU A 74 0.73 -6.67 8.10
C LEU A 74 -0.49 -7.50 8.51
N ASN A 75 -1.60 -7.45 7.76
CA ASN A 75 -2.79 -8.21 8.07
C ASN A 75 -2.60 -9.71 7.72
N LYS A 76 -2.03 -10.46 8.67
CA LYS A 76 -1.65 -11.89 8.59
C LYS A 76 -2.69 -12.85 7.97
N LYS A 77 -3.96 -12.46 7.87
CA LYS A 77 -5.06 -13.31 7.39
C LYS A 77 -4.98 -13.62 5.89
N TYR A 78 -4.34 -12.77 5.08
CA TYR A 78 -4.23 -12.92 3.61
C TYR A 78 -2.79 -12.76 3.11
N LYS A 79 -1.82 -13.11 3.96
CA LYS A 79 -0.40 -12.75 3.81
C LYS A 79 0.23 -13.12 2.45
N TYR A 80 -0.27 -14.15 1.77
CA TYR A 80 0.19 -14.48 0.43
C TYR A 80 -1.00 -14.94 -0.41
N ASP A 81 -1.59 -14.02 -1.18
CA ASP A 81 -2.50 -14.40 -2.24
C ASP A 81 -1.71 -14.72 -3.51
N LEU A 82 -1.49 -16.01 -3.76
CA LEU A 82 -0.76 -16.47 -4.94
C LEU A 82 -1.65 -16.57 -6.18
N SER A 83 -2.96 -16.33 -6.04
CA SER A 83 -3.89 -16.22 -7.18
C SER A 83 -3.46 -15.10 -8.14
N VAL A 84 -2.79 -14.09 -7.59
CA VAL A 84 -2.18 -12.96 -8.30
C VAL A 84 -1.17 -13.40 -9.36
N LEU A 85 -0.50 -14.55 -9.19
CA LEU A 85 0.45 -15.06 -10.20
C LEU A 85 -0.23 -15.38 -11.55
N LYS A 86 -1.56 -15.52 -11.57
CA LYS A 86 -2.38 -15.75 -12.77
C LYS A 86 -2.91 -14.45 -13.38
N GLU A 87 -2.93 -13.37 -12.61
CA GLU A 87 -3.50 -12.09 -13.02
C GLU A 87 -2.38 -11.15 -13.48
N SER A 88 -2.61 -10.43 -14.58
CA SER A 88 -1.63 -9.50 -15.15
C SER A 88 -1.58 -8.14 -14.43
N ASP A 89 -2.09 -8.04 -13.20
CA ASP A 89 -2.07 -6.79 -12.46
C ASP A 89 -0.70 -6.59 -11.81
N ILE A 90 0.05 -5.64 -12.38
CA ILE A 90 1.39 -5.28 -11.95
C ILE A 90 1.42 -4.83 -10.49
N GLN A 91 0.38 -4.13 -10.00
CA GLN A 91 0.36 -3.65 -8.61
C GLN A 91 0.31 -4.81 -7.62
N ASN A 92 -0.52 -5.81 -7.90
CA ASN A 92 -0.66 -6.98 -7.03
C ASN A 92 0.66 -7.79 -6.96
N LEU A 93 1.42 -7.86 -8.06
CA LEU A 93 2.76 -8.50 -8.07
C LEU A 93 3.77 -7.72 -7.23
N TYR A 94 3.74 -6.38 -7.26
CA TYR A 94 4.57 -5.56 -6.40
C TYR A 94 4.21 -5.73 -4.92
N ASP A 95 2.92 -5.75 -4.60
CA ASP A 95 2.44 -5.98 -3.23
C ASP A 95 2.87 -7.35 -2.69
N LEU A 96 2.79 -8.40 -3.53
CA LEU A 96 3.29 -9.73 -3.21
C LEU A 96 4.81 -9.69 -2.96
N LYS A 97 5.58 -9.10 -3.87
CA LYS A 97 7.05 -8.97 -3.74
C LYS A 97 7.43 -8.28 -2.43
N ILE A 98 6.76 -7.18 -2.10
CA ILE A 98 7.04 -6.43 -0.87
C ILE A 98 6.68 -7.25 0.36
N THR A 99 5.55 -7.97 0.34
CA THR A 99 5.16 -8.85 1.44
C THR A 99 6.21 -9.93 1.70
N LEU A 100 6.68 -10.59 0.64
CA LEU A 100 7.73 -11.60 0.73
C LEU A 100 9.05 -10.99 1.23
N ALA A 101 9.41 -9.80 0.76
CA ALA A 101 10.63 -9.12 1.20
C ALA A 101 10.60 -8.77 2.69
N PHE A 102 9.47 -8.31 3.22
CA PHE A 102 9.31 -8.06 4.66
C PHE A 102 9.52 -9.32 5.51
N ASP A 103 9.11 -10.48 5.00
CA ASP A 103 9.32 -11.74 5.70
C ASP A 103 10.76 -12.23 5.62
N LEU A 104 11.44 -11.94 4.52
CA LEU A 104 12.87 -12.22 4.36
C LEU A 104 13.76 -11.27 5.17
N LEU A 105 13.23 -10.14 5.64
CA LEU A 105 13.91 -9.27 6.61
C LEU A 105 13.94 -9.89 8.02
N ASP A 106 13.05 -10.83 8.33
CA ASP A 106 13.12 -11.60 9.56
C ASP A 106 14.21 -12.69 9.42
N GLU A 107 15.31 -12.57 10.17
CA GLU A 107 16.45 -13.51 10.12
C GLU A 107 16.05 -14.98 10.37
N SER A 108 14.84 -15.23 10.89
CA SER A 108 14.31 -16.59 11.10
C SER A 108 13.83 -17.29 9.83
N LEU A 109 13.67 -16.58 8.70
CA LEU A 109 13.07 -17.08 7.47
C LEU A 109 14.05 -17.02 6.27
N ASN A 110 14.31 -18.18 5.67
CA ASN A 110 15.13 -18.31 4.47
C ASN A 110 14.21 -18.41 3.24
N PRO A 111 14.52 -17.79 2.07
CA PRO A 111 13.75 -17.94 0.83
C PRO A 111 13.36 -19.37 0.49
N THR A 112 14.24 -20.34 0.73
CA THR A 112 13.96 -21.77 0.47
C THR A 112 12.81 -22.29 1.33
N LYS A 113 12.82 -21.97 2.63
CA LYS A 113 11.77 -22.40 3.57
C LYS A 113 10.45 -21.68 3.30
N LEU A 114 10.52 -20.42 2.90
CA LEU A 114 9.34 -19.65 2.49
C LEU A 114 8.74 -20.26 1.21
N LYS A 115 9.55 -20.58 0.20
CA LYS A 115 9.12 -21.28 -1.01
C LYS A 115 8.39 -22.58 -0.67
N GLU A 116 8.96 -23.43 0.18
CA GLU A 116 8.33 -24.68 0.61
C GLU A 116 6.94 -24.45 1.21
N ILE A 117 6.81 -23.49 2.14
CA ILE A 117 5.52 -23.15 2.79
C ILE A 117 4.50 -22.65 1.76
N LEU A 118 4.93 -21.87 0.77
CA LEU A 118 4.05 -21.32 -0.26
C LEU A 118 3.61 -22.39 -1.26
N MET A 119 4.49 -23.32 -1.61
CA MET A 119 4.20 -24.44 -2.50
C MET A 119 3.24 -25.46 -1.86
N GLU A 120 3.46 -25.82 -0.59
CA GLU A 120 2.59 -26.74 0.15
C GLU A 120 1.15 -26.24 0.25
N LYS A 121 0.97 -24.92 0.39
CA LYS A 121 -0.36 -24.32 0.57
C LYS A 121 -1.15 -24.17 -0.74
N ASN A 122 -0.49 -23.94 -1.87
CA ASN A 122 -1.18 -23.41 -3.05
C ASN A 122 -1.22 -24.32 -4.30
N LYS A 123 -0.62 -25.53 -4.27
CA LYS A 123 -0.65 -26.49 -5.40
C LYS A 123 -0.36 -25.81 -6.76
N LEU A 124 0.74 -25.07 -6.83
CA LEU A 124 1.14 -24.28 -8.00
C LEU A 124 1.54 -25.17 -9.18
N ASN A 125 1.40 -24.65 -10.40
CA ASN A 125 1.91 -25.25 -11.62
C ASN A 125 3.38 -24.85 -11.88
N LYS A 126 4.02 -25.44 -12.90
CA LYS A 126 5.44 -25.18 -13.22
C LYS A 126 5.74 -23.74 -13.66
N GLU A 127 4.79 -23.07 -14.28
CA GLU A 127 4.96 -21.68 -14.75
C GLU A 127 4.86 -20.70 -13.57
N GLU A 128 3.88 -20.91 -12.70
CA GLU A 128 3.69 -20.18 -11.45
C GLU A 128 4.88 -20.35 -10.50
N GLU A 129 5.49 -21.55 -10.44
CA GLU A 129 6.71 -21.79 -9.68
C GLU A 129 7.88 -20.94 -10.21
N SER A 130 8.05 -20.86 -11.53
CA SER A 130 9.09 -20.04 -12.17
C SER A 130 8.92 -18.55 -11.87
N ILE A 131 7.67 -18.06 -11.90
CA ILE A 131 7.36 -16.67 -11.55
C ILE A 131 7.63 -16.43 -10.06
N LEU A 132 7.20 -17.34 -9.19
CA LEU A 132 7.45 -17.24 -7.75
C LEU A 132 8.95 -17.21 -7.43
N ASP A 133 9.75 -18.05 -8.08
CA ASP A 133 11.22 -18.06 -7.92
C ASP A 133 11.84 -16.72 -8.29
N THR A 134 11.37 -16.12 -9.38
CA THR A 134 11.81 -14.80 -9.83
C THR A 134 11.47 -13.72 -8.78
N ILE A 135 10.22 -13.71 -8.31
CA ILE A 135 9.75 -12.74 -7.31
C ILE A 135 10.52 -12.91 -5.99
N LEU A 136 10.78 -14.15 -5.55
CA LEU A 136 11.53 -14.44 -4.33
C LEU A 136 12.98 -13.99 -4.43
N ALA A 137 13.62 -14.16 -5.59
CA ALA A 137 14.98 -13.68 -5.81
C ALA A 137 15.05 -12.16 -5.70
N GLU A 138 14.14 -11.45 -6.36
CA GLU A 138 14.09 -9.99 -6.30
C GLU A 138 13.69 -9.47 -4.89
N ALA A 139 12.79 -10.17 -4.20
CA ALA A 139 12.41 -9.84 -2.82
C ALA A 139 13.60 -10.01 -1.87
N LYS A 140 14.43 -11.03 -2.09
CA LYS A 140 15.66 -11.25 -1.31
C LYS A 140 16.71 -10.18 -1.55
N GLU A 141 16.95 -9.81 -2.81
CA GLU A 141 17.88 -8.73 -3.16
C GLU A 141 17.49 -7.44 -2.43
N PHE A 142 16.20 -7.07 -2.46
CA PHE A 142 15.70 -5.91 -1.74
C PHE A 142 15.88 -6.04 -0.21
N ALA A 143 15.62 -7.22 0.37
CA ALA A 143 15.80 -7.45 1.80
C ALA A 143 17.28 -7.31 2.23
N ASP A 144 18.19 -7.82 1.41
CA ASP A 144 19.64 -7.73 1.64
C ASP A 144 20.13 -6.28 1.57
N ASP A 145 19.68 -5.50 0.58
CA ASP A 145 19.97 -4.06 0.46
C ASP A 145 19.51 -3.28 1.69
N VAL A 146 18.29 -3.56 2.17
CA VAL A 146 17.73 -2.93 3.36
C VAL A 146 18.56 -3.29 4.60
N ASN A 147 18.96 -4.56 4.75
CA ASN A 147 19.83 -5.01 5.84
C ASN A 147 21.22 -4.34 5.78
N GLU A 148 21.80 -4.19 4.60
CA GLU A 148 23.06 -3.46 4.42
C GLU A 148 22.92 -1.98 4.80
N PHE A 149 21.82 -1.34 4.40
CA PHE A 149 21.51 0.03 4.79
C PHE A 149 21.39 0.17 6.33
N TYR A 150 20.73 -0.76 7.00
CA TYR A 150 20.64 -0.75 8.47
C TYR A 150 22.00 -0.93 9.14
N LYS A 151 22.85 -1.84 8.63
CA LYS A 151 24.24 -2.01 9.11
C LYS A 151 25.04 -0.72 8.91
N PHE A 152 24.91 -0.10 7.74
CA PHE A 152 25.53 1.18 7.44
C PHE A 152 25.09 2.28 8.42
N LYS A 153 23.77 2.45 8.63
CA LYS A 153 23.22 3.44 9.56
C LYS A 153 23.71 3.24 10.99
N LYS A 154 23.77 2.00 11.47
CA LYS A 154 24.31 1.66 12.80
C LYS A 154 25.82 1.91 12.91
N SER A 155 26.56 1.81 11.81
CA SER A 155 28.02 1.96 11.82
C SER A 155 28.53 3.40 12.03
N ASN A 156 27.64 4.41 12.11
CA ASN A 156 27.98 5.84 12.22
C ASN A 156 28.97 6.35 11.15
N LYS A 157 29.17 5.61 10.06
CA LYS A 157 30.01 6.00 8.94
C LYS A 157 29.32 7.12 8.16
N LYS A 158 30.07 8.15 7.76
CA LYS A 158 29.53 9.19 6.85
C LYS A 158 29.25 8.57 5.49
N PHE A 159 28.00 8.67 5.03
CA PHE A 159 27.62 8.24 3.69
C PHE A 159 28.28 9.16 2.68
N LYS A 160 29.12 8.63 1.80
CA LYS A 160 29.70 9.39 0.69
C LYS A 160 28.84 9.17 -0.53
N TRP A 161 28.05 10.17 -0.87
CA TRP A 161 27.24 10.14 -2.06
C TRP A 161 28.12 10.05 -3.32
N PRO A 162 27.68 9.37 -4.40
CA PRO A 162 28.48 9.19 -5.61
C PRO A 162 29.01 10.50 -6.22
N TRP A 163 28.24 11.59 -6.15
CA TRP A 163 28.65 12.91 -6.63
C TRP A 163 29.72 13.60 -5.76
N GLN A 164 29.96 13.12 -4.54
CA GLN A 164 31.02 13.62 -3.66
C GLN A 164 32.38 12.96 -3.93
N LYS A 165 32.45 11.96 -4.81
CA LYS A 165 33.69 11.25 -5.15
C LYS A 165 34.58 12.01 -6.15
N ASN A 166 34.07 13.04 -6.82
CA ASN A 166 34.76 13.76 -7.91
C ASN A 166 35.12 15.23 -7.60
N ASN A 167 35.35 15.61 -6.34
CA ASN A 167 35.86 16.95 -6.03
C ASN A 167 37.38 17.05 -6.15
N ASN A 168 37.90 16.85 -7.36
CA ASN A 168 39.26 17.26 -7.70
C ASN A 168 39.37 18.15 -8.95
N ASN A 169 38.27 18.63 -9.57
CA ASN A 169 38.40 19.51 -10.75
C ASN A 169 37.22 20.46 -11.05
N LEU A 170 36.52 20.98 -10.04
CA LEU A 170 35.63 22.13 -10.24
C LEU A 170 35.90 23.16 -9.15
N THR A 171 37.02 23.88 -9.29
CA THR A 171 37.22 25.14 -8.58
C THR A 171 36.15 26.13 -9.02
N THR A 172 35.43 26.69 -8.05
CA THR A 172 34.53 27.84 -8.20
C THR A 172 35.27 29.07 -8.72
N LYS A 173 35.53 29.15 -10.03
CA LYS A 173 36.18 30.33 -10.64
C LYS A 173 35.50 30.96 -11.84
N ASP A 174 34.32 30.49 -12.25
CA ASP A 174 33.58 31.10 -13.38
C ASP A 174 32.24 31.73 -12.97
N SER A 175 32.15 32.28 -11.76
CA SER A 175 31.02 33.14 -11.35
C SER A 175 31.34 34.63 -11.46
N ASN A 176 32.20 35.03 -12.41
CA ASN A 176 32.47 36.44 -12.72
C ASN A 176 32.73 36.63 -14.22
N ASN A 177 31.67 36.60 -15.03
CA ASN A 177 31.49 37.48 -16.20
C ASN A 177 30.27 37.06 -17.01
N ILE A 178 29.12 37.64 -16.67
CA ILE A 178 28.09 37.96 -17.66
C ILE A 178 27.70 39.42 -17.38
N LYS A 179 28.21 40.31 -18.23
CA LYS A 179 27.61 41.63 -18.48
C LYS A 179 26.39 41.44 -19.36
#